data_AF-A0A8H6MJY2-F1
#
_entry.id   AF-A0A8H6MJY2-F1
#
_cell.length_a   1.000
_cell.length_b   1.000
_cell.length_c   1.000
_cell.angle_alpha   90.00
_cell.angle_beta   90.00
_cell.angle_gamma   90.00
#
_symmetry.space_group_name_H-M   'P 1'
#
loop_
_entity.id
_entity.type
_entity.pdbx_description
1 polymer ?
#
loop_
_entity_poly.entity_id
_entity_poly.type
_entity_poly.pdbx_seq_one_letter_code
_entity_poly.pdbx_strand_id
1 'polypeptide(L)'
;MDTVSLTPLLLTYWDSQEELYSCQVNDLTPDIVLPFFIQNLHWRVVNINGEQVARKTIPSLKIMVYSENVTLPHDVAEAPPFGDQIGHHEVTHGRPGGLDIGEAL
;
A
#
# COMPACT_ATOMS: atom_id res chain seq x y z
N MET A 1 6.50 -10.39 -9.38
CA MET A 1 6.25 -9.36 -8.35
C MET A 1 4.80 -9.56 -7.93
N ASP A 2 4.58 -9.98 -6.69
CA ASP A 2 3.21 -10.12 -6.18
C ASP A 2 2.73 -8.76 -5.66
N THR A 3 1.50 -8.39 -5.99
CA THR A 3 0.90 -7.10 -5.60
C THR A 3 -0.39 -7.34 -4.83
N VAL A 4 -0.61 -6.53 -3.79
CA VAL A 4 -1.87 -6.49 -3.04
C VAL A 4 -2.51 -5.13 -3.28
N SER A 5 -3.73 -5.11 -3.83
CA SER A 5 -4.46 -3.87 -4.08
C SER A 5 -4.93 -3.23 -2.77
N LEU A 6 -4.49 -2.01 -2.48
CA LEU A 6 -4.88 -1.28 -1.28
C LEU A 6 -6.17 -0.45 -1.49
N THR A 7 -6.54 -0.10 -2.72
CA THR A 7 -7.74 0.68 -3.02
C THR A 7 -9.04 0.05 -2.48
N PRO A 8 -9.30 -1.27 -2.66
CA PRO A 8 -10.49 -1.89 -2.08
C PRO A 8 -10.50 -1.82 -0.54
N LEU A 9 -9.34 -1.95 0.11
CA LEU A 9 -9.21 -1.85 1.56
C LEU A 9 -9.50 -0.43 2.06
N LEU A 10 -9.06 0.59 1.31
CA LEU A 10 -9.38 1.98 1.61
C LEU A 10 -10.88 2.26 1.48
N LEU A 11 -11.55 1.71 0.46
CA LEU A 11 -13.00 1.85 0.29
C LEU A 11 -13.78 1.16 1.43
N THR A 12 -13.37 -0.05 1.82
CA THR A 12 -13.95 -0.72 2.99
C THR A 12 -13.73 0.08 4.27
N TYR A 13 -12.52 0.63 4.45
CA TYR A 13 -12.22 1.48 5.59
C TYR A 13 -13.12 2.73 5.59
N TRP A 14 -13.22 3.43 4.45
CA TRP A 14 -14.05 4.63 4.27
C TRP A 14 -15.53 4.39 4.64
N ASP A 15 -16.11 3.29 4.16
CA ASP A 15 -17.51 2.90 4.46
C ASP A 15 -17.74 2.65 5.97
N SER A 16 -16.70 2.18 6.68
CA SER A 16 -16.74 1.84 8.11
C SER A 16 -16.39 2.99 9.08
N GLN A 17 -16.05 4.20 8.60
CA GLN A 17 -15.44 5.27 9.42
C GLN A 17 -16.36 5.89 10.50
N GLU A 18 -17.60 5.41 10.68
CA GLU A 18 -18.52 5.92 11.70
C GLU A 18 -18.06 5.69 13.17
N GLU A 19 -17.07 4.83 13.46
CA GLU A 19 -16.77 4.42 14.85
C GLU A 19 -15.34 4.69 15.37
N LEU A 20 -14.35 5.12 14.57
CA LEU A 20 -12.94 5.18 15.00
C LEU A 20 -12.23 6.53 14.68
N TYR A 21 -11.69 7.15 15.73
CA TYR A 21 -11.09 8.48 15.79
C TYR A 21 -9.96 8.84 14.78
N SER A 22 -9.86 10.15 14.52
CA SER A 22 -8.71 11.01 14.09
C SER A 22 -8.06 10.90 12.71
N CYS A 23 -8.20 9.80 11.97
CA CYS A 23 -7.59 9.67 10.64
C CYS A 23 -8.65 9.34 9.57
N GLN A 24 -9.35 10.37 9.11
CA GLN A 24 -10.37 10.24 8.08
C GLN A 24 -9.72 10.11 6.70
N VAL A 25 -10.24 9.21 5.86
CA VAL A 25 -9.82 9.05 4.46
C VAL A 25 -11.02 9.42 3.60
N ASN A 26 -11.05 10.68 3.16
CA ASN A 26 -12.20 11.25 2.46
C ASN A 26 -12.03 11.25 0.94
N ASP A 27 -10.82 11.03 0.45
CA ASP A 27 -10.49 10.91 -0.96
C ASP A 27 -9.27 9.99 -1.14
N LEU A 28 -8.94 9.68 -2.40
CA LEU A 28 -7.83 8.81 -2.78
C LEU A 28 -6.58 9.62 -3.21
N THR A 29 -6.51 10.91 -2.91
CA THR A 29 -5.33 11.71 -3.24
C THR A 29 -4.12 11.27 -2.41
N PRO A 30 -2.90 11.33 -2.94
CA PRO A 30 -1.69 10.98 -2.19
C PRO A 30 -1.55 11.77 -0.88
N ASP A 31 -1.96 13.04 -0.87
CA ASP A 31 -1.86 13.92 0.30
C ASP A 31 -2.68 13.43 1.50
N ILE A 32 -3.75 12.67 1.26
CA ILE A 32 -4.58 12.06 2.30
C ILE A 32 -4.14 10.62 2.58
N VAL A 33 -3.91 9.84 1.53
CA VAL A 33 -3.68 8.40 1.64
C VAL A 33 -2.28 8.07 2.18
N LEU A 34 -1.24 8.81 1.80
CA LEU A 34 0.13 8.50 2.22
C LEU A 34 0.33 8.71 3.72
N PRO A 35 -0.08 9.83 4.34
CA PRO A 35 0.00 9.98 5.80
C PRO A 35 -0.81 8.91 6.54
N PHE A 36 -1.95 8.48 5.98
CA PHE A 36 -2.75 7.40 6.55
C PHE A 36 -1.98 6.07 6.55
N PHE A 37 -1.33 5.70 5.45
CA PHE A 37 -0.52 4.46 5.40
C PHE A 37 0.76 4.52 6.23
N ILE A 38 1.41 5.69 6.31
CA ILE A 38 2.58 5.90 7.19
C ILE A 38 2.22 5.66 8.67
N GLN A 39 0.95 5.83 9.04
CA GLN A 39 0.49 5.57 10.41
C GLN A 39 -0.09 4.17 10.57
N ASN A 40 -0.87 3.68 9.61
CA ASN A 40 -1.77 2.53 9.82
C ASN A 40 -1.42 1.28 9.00
N LEU A 41 -0.55 1.39 7.98
CA LEU A 41 -0.17 0.23 7.19
C LEU A 41 0.87 -0.60 7.93
N HIS A 42 0.48 -1.80 8.35
CA HIS A 42 1.36 -2.77 8.99
C HIS A 42 1.32 -4.10 8.26
N TRP A 43 2.46 -4.79 8.24
CA TRP A 43 2.55 -6.13 7.68
C TRP A 43 3.50 -6.98 8.53
N ARG A 44 3.35 -8.29 8.39
CA ARG A 44 4.21 -9.29 9.03
C ARG A 44 4.49 -10.41 8.04
N VAL A 45 5.64 -11.05 8.19
CA VAL A 45 5.96 -12.28 7.46
C VAL A 45 5.59 -13.45 8.36
N VAL A 46 4.85 -14.41 7.81
CA VAL A 46 4.49 -15.65 8.50
C VAL A 46 4.96 -16.85 7.69
N ASN A 47 5.39 -17.92 8.35
CA ASN A 47 5.72 -19.18 7.69
C ASN A 47 4.44 -20.01 7.40
N ILE A 48 4.63 -21.19 6.81
CA ILE A 48 3.53 -22.12 6.51
C ILE A 48 2.76 -22.62 7.75
N ASN A 49 3.37 -22.51 8.94
CA ASN A 49 2.77 -22.87 10.22
C ASN A 49 2.04 -21.68 10.87
N GLY A 50 2.02 -20.51 10.23
CA GLY A 50 1.42 -19.28 10.74
C GLY A 50 2.29 -18.52 11.75
N GLU A 51 3.52 -18.96 11.99
CA GLU A 51 4.43 -18.33 12.93
C GLU A 51 5.11 -17.12 12.31
N GLN A 52 5.21 -16.03 13.08
CA GLN A 52 5.87 -14.82 12.61
C GLN A 52 7.37 -15.05 12.42
N VAL A 53 7.85 -14.78 11.20
CA VAL A 53 9.26 -14.88 10.83
C VAL A 53 9.90 -13.50 10.94
N ALA A 54 11.05 -13.44 11.61
CA ALA A 54 11.81 -12.20 11.70
C ALA A 54 12.39 -11.83 10.33
N ARG A 55 12.12 -10.62 9.82
CA ARG A 55 12.63 -10.13 8.51
C ARG A 55 14.13 -10.39 8.29
N LYS A 56 14.94 -10.32 9.35
CA LYS A 56 16.40 -10.56 9.30
C LYS A 56 16.78 -11.89 8.65
N THR A 57 15.86 -12.86 8.66
CA THR A 57 16.07 -14.19 8.09
C THR A 57 15.72 -14.26 6.60
N ILE A 58 15.16 -13.20 6.01
CA ILE A 58 14.79 -13.12 4.58
C ILE A 58 15.30 -11.80 3.99
N PRO A 59 16.63 -11.66 3.79
CA PRO A 59 17.23 -10.41 3.32
C PRO A 59 16.79 -10.02 1.90
N SER A 60 16.34 -10.98 1.09
CA SER A 60 15.81 -10.76 -0.25
C SER A 60 14.39 -10.19 -0.29
N LEU A 61 13.66 -10.17 0.83
CA LEU A 61 12.30 -9.64 0.85
C LEU A 61 12.34 -8.09 0.84
N LYS A 62 11.80 -7.52 -0.25
CA LYS A 62 11.59 -6.09 -0.43
C LYS A 62 10.10 -5.81 -0.59
N ILE A 63 9.61 -4.81 0.13
CA ILE A 63 8.23 -4.34 0.12
C ILE A 63 8.24 -2.88 -0.29
N MET A 64 7.49 -2.55 -1.32
CA MET A 64 7.27 -1.20 -1.78
C MET A 64 5.77 -0.91 -1.80
N VAL A 65 5.42 0.35 -1.61
CA VAL A 65 4.09 0.86 -1.94
C VAL A 65 4.25 1.70 -3.19
N TYR A 66 3.36 1.52 -4.16
CA TYR A 66 3.30 2.37 -5.34
C TYR A 66 1.85 2.75 -5.65
N SER A 67 1.70 3.82 -6.40
CA SER A 67 0.42 4.22 -6.98
C SER A 67 0.57 4.37 -8.49
N GLU A 68 -0.55 4.21 -9.20
CA GLU A 68 -0.67 4.52 -10.61
C GLU A 68 -1.85 5.47 -10.78
N ASN A 69 -1.71 6.46 -11.65
CA ASN A 69 -2.85 7.30 -12.02
C ASN A 69 -3.77 6.48 -12.92
N VAL A 70 -5.03 6.31 -12.51
CA VAL A 70 -6.05 5.58 -13.26
C VAL A 70 -7.05 6.58 -13.81
N THR A 71 -7.25 6.58 -15.13
CA THR A 71 -8.31 7.39 -15.76
C THR A 71 -9.52 6.53 -16.01
N LEU A 72 -10.72 7.06 -15.72
CA LEU A 72 -11.95 6.35 -16.05
C LEU A 72 -12.11 6.29 -17.58
N PRO A 73 -12.30 5.09 -18.16
CA PRO A 73 -12.53 4.97 -19.59
C PRO A 73 -13.89 5.58 -19.95
N HIS A 74 -14.03 5.99 -21.21
CA HIS A 74 -15.29 6.57 -21.69
C HIS A 74 -16.38 5.48 -21.82
N ASP A 75 -15.97 4.25 -22.13
CA ASP A 75 -16.82 3.06 -22.15
C ASP A 75 -16.45 2.15 -20.98
N VAL A 76 -17.46 1.72 -20.22
CA VAL A 76 -17.30 0.79 -19.09
C VAL A 76 -16.88 -0.62 -19.51
N ALA A 77 -17.00 -0.96 -20.80
CA ALA A 77 -16.50 -2.20 -21.36
C ALA A 77 -14.98 -2.17 -21.61
N GLU A 78 -14.36 -0.98 -21.60
CA GLU A 78 -12.92 -0.84 -21.80
C GLU A 78 -12.16 -0.97 -20.48
N ALA A 79 -10.95 -1.52 -20.56
CA ALA A 79 -10.04 -1.53 -19.42
C ALA A 79 -9.56 -0.09 -19.15
N PRO A 80 -9.49 0.35 -17.87
CA PRO A 80 -8.98 1.67 -17.56
C PRO A 80 -7.48 1.75 -17.91
N PRO A 81 -7.03 2.86 -18.54
CA PRO A 81 -5.61 3.09 -18.72
C PRO A 81 -4.94 3.40 -17.37
N PHE A 82 -3.82 2.73 -17.12
CA PHE A 82 -2.94 2.96 -15.98
C PHE A 82 -1.74 3.79 -16.44
N GLY A 83 -1.42 4.83 -15.67
CA GLY A 83 -0.22 5.63 -15.86
C GLY A 83 1.03 4.97 -15.29
N ASP A 84 2.11 5.74 -15.18
CA ASP A 84 3.38 5.27 -14.62
C ASP A 84 3.27 4.93 -13.12
N GLN A 85 4.08 3.97 -12.69
CA GLN A 85 4.22 3.60 -11.28
C GLN A 85 5.04 4.64 -10.53
N ILE A 86 4.44 5.21 -9.49
CA ILE A 86 5.08 6.15 -8.57
C ILE A 86 5.33 5.41 -7.27
N GLY A 87 6.59 5.17 -6.93
CA GLY A 87 6.99 4.51 -5.69
C GLY A 87 6.98 5.46 -4.48
N HIS A 88 6.40 5.01 -3.38
CA HIS A 88 6.22 5.75 -2.14
C HIS A 88 7.07 5.16 -1.01
N HIS A 89 8.38 5.43 -1.07
CA HIS A 89 9.34 4.91 -0.11
C HIS A 89 9.08 5.40 1.32
N GLU A 90 8.52 6.60 1.49
CA GLU A 90 8.12 7.15 2.78
C GLU A 90 7.15 6.25 3.56
N VAL A 91 6.36 5.43 2.85
CA VAL A 91 5.42 4.48 3.48
C VAL A 91 6.14 3.25 4.02
N THR A 92 7.29 2.90 3.45
CA THR A 92 8.04 1.66 3.76
C THR A 92 9.37 1.91 4.45
N HIS A 93 9.88 3.14 4.43
CA HIS A 93 11.14 3.54 5.04
C HIS A 93 11.19 3.19 6.52
N GLY A 94 12.31 2.59 6.96
CA GLY A 94 12.50 2.17 8.35
C GLY A 94 11.58 1.02 8.81
N ARG A 95 10.69 0.50 7.96
CA ARG A 95 9.78 -0.60 8.31
C ARG A 95 10.34 -1.98 7.94
N PRO A 96 9.91 -3.07 8.61
CA PRO A 96 10.33 -4.42 8.26
C PRO A 96 10.06 -4.72 6.79
N GLY A 97 10.97 -5.33 6.04
CA GLY A 97 10.81 -5.61 4.61
C GLY A 97 10.83 -4.39 3.69
N GLY A 98 10.64 -3.18 4.21
CA GLY A 98 10.50 -1.98 3.41
C GLY A 98 11.71 -1.69 2.53
N LEU A 99 11.43 -1.29 1.30
CA LEU A 99 12.38 -0.77 0.33
C LEU A 99 12.68 0.69 0.69
N ASP A 100 13.96 1.01 0.80
CA ASP A 100 14.44 2.37 1.11
C ASP A 100 14.87 3.13 -0.15
N ILE A 101 15.04 4.46 -0.02
CA ILE A 101 15.53 5.33 -1.08
C ILE A 101 16.92 4.87 -1.51
N GLY A 102 17.09 4.63 -2.82
CA GLY A 102 18.37 4.23 -3.41
C GLY A 102 18.64 2.72 -3.39
N GLU A 103 17.71 1.91 -2.86
CA GLU A 103 17.76 0.46 -3.02
C GLU A 103 17.11 0.04 -4.35
N ALA A 104 17.75 -0.89 -5.07
CA ALA A 104 17.16 -1.51 -6.25
C ALA A 104 16.11 -2.56 -5.86
N LEU A 105 15.06 -2.66 -6.67
CA LEU A 105 14.10 -3.77 -6.67
C LEU A 105 14.73 -5.06 -7.19
#